data_AF-A0A9E2PD56-F1
#
_entry.id   AF-A0A9E2PD56-F1
#
_cell.length_a   1.000
_cell.length_b   1.000
_cell.length_c   1.000
_cell.angle_alpha   90.00
_cell.angle_beta   90.00
_cell.angle_gamma   90.00
#
_symmetry.space_group_name_H-M   'P 1'
#
loop_
_entity.id
_entity.type
_entity.pdbx_description
1 polymer ?
#
loop_
_entity_poly.entity_id
_entity_poly.type
_entity_poly.pdbx_seq_one_letter_code
_entity_poly.pdbx_strand_id
1 'polypeptide(L)'
;MEKDSNKAVEESLIQEVAAILSRDVGAIDPEIPLHEMGIDSLGFVELLVIMEKKYNIKLMESGLTKNDFKTIRSLSVKIKDLI
;
A
#
# COMPACT_ATOMS: atom_id res chain seq x y z
N MET A 1 21.34 -8.27 -0.23
CA MET A 1 20.58 -7.93 -1.45
C MET A 1 19.07 -7.99 -1.20
N GLU A 2 18.57 -7.54 -0.04
CA GLU A 2 17.15 -7.72 0.37
C GLU A 2 16.31 -6.42 0.37
N LYS A 3 16.94 -5.28 0.03
CA LYS A 3 16.29 -3.96 0.03
C LYS A 3 15.47 -3.67 -1.23
N ASP A 4 15.82 -4.30 -2.36
CA ASP A 4 15.20 -4.00 -3.66
C ASP A 4 13.74 -4.47 -3.77
N SER A 5 13.38 -5.65 -3.24
CA SER A 5 12.01 -6.17 -3.37
C SER A 5 10.98 -5.39 -2.55
N ASN A 6 11.36 -4.86 -1.38
CA ASN A 6 10.44 -4.01 -0.61
C ASN A 6 10.17 -2.70 -1.34
N LYS A 7 11.22 -2.15 -1.97
CA LYS A 7 11.13 -0.91 -2.71
C LYS A 7 10.17 -1.03 -3.90
N ALA A 8 10.19 -2.16 -4.61
CA ALA A 8 9.26 -2.42 -5.72
C ALA A 8 7.78 -2.48 -5.27
N VAL A 9 7.51 -3.07 -4.11
CA VAL A 9 6.15 -3.11 -3.53
C VAL A 9 5.72 -1.72 -3.08
N GLU A 10 6.62 -0.99 -2.42
CA GLU A 10 6.38 0.40 -1.98
C GLU A 10 6.10 1.31 -3.19
N GLU A 11 6.94 1.26 -4.23
CA GLU A 11 6.74 2.03 -5.48
C GLU A 11 5.40 1.68 -6.16
N SER A 12 5.02 0.41 -6.17
CA SER A 12 3.70 0.00 -6.68
C SER A 12 2.55 0.60 -5.86
N LEU A 13 2.63 0.56 -4.53
CA LEU A 13 1.62 1.16 -3.66
C LEU A 13 1.54 2.68 -3.86
N ILE A 14 2.68 3.35 -3.99
CA ILE A 14 2.74 4.80 -4.25
C ILE A 14 2.01 5.12 -5.56
N GLN A 15 2.22 4.33 -6.62
CA GLN A 15 1.52 4.49 -7.89
C GLN A 15 0.01 4.29 -7.77
N GLU A 16 -0.46 3.25 -7.07
CA GLU A 16 -1.89 3.03 -6.88
C GLU A 16 -2.53 4.12 -6.02
N VAL A 17 -1.87 4.55 -4.93
CA VAL A 17 -2.35 5.65 -4.08
C VAL A 17 -2.41 6.96 -4.86
N ALA A 18 -1.41 7.25 -5.70
CA ALA A 18 -1.41 8.40 -6.60
C ALA A 18 -2.61 8.36 -7.56
N ALA A 19 -2.89 7.19 -8.14
CA ALA A 19 -4.02 6.99 -9.05
C ALA A 19 -5.37 7.19 -8.33
N ILE A 20 -5.55 6.58 -7.16
CA ILE A 20 -6.77 6.70 -6.34
C ILE A 20 -7.02 8.17 -5.94
N LEU A 21 -5.97 8.88 -5.52
CA LEU A 21 -6.06 10.28 -5.12
C LEU A 21 -6.05 11.26 -6.30
N SER A 22 -5.86 10.78 -7.53
CA SER A 22 -5.64 11.61 -8.73
C SER A 22 -4.54 12.67 -8.51
N ARG A 23 -3.42 12.24 -7.93
CA ARG A 23 -2.24 13.08 -7.63
C ARG A 23 -0.99 12.58 -8.33
N ASP A 24 0.03 13.43 -8.36
CA ASP A 24 1.34 13.04 -8.87
C ASP A 24 2.03 12.05 -7.93
N VAL A 25 2.71 11.05 -8.50
CA VAL A 25 3.43 10.00 -7.75
C VAL A 25 4.52 10.60 -6.86
N GLY A 26 5.16 11.69 -7.28
CA GLY A 26 6.17 12.42 -6.50
C GLY A 26 5.60 13.22 -5.33
N ALA A 27 4.28 13.40 -5.26
CA ALA A 27 3.60 14.04 -4.13
C ALA A 27 3.11 13.03 -3.08
N ILE A 28 3.30 11.73 -3.31
CA ILE A 28 2.89 10.66 -2.41
C ILE A 28 4.07 10.32 -1.49
N ASP A 29 3.94 10.67 -0.21
CA ASP A 29 4.93 10.35 0.81
C ASP A 29 4.56 9.01 1.50
N PRO A 30 5.43 7.99 1.45
CA PRO A 30 5.12 6.67 1.99
C PRO A 30 5.16 6.59 3.53
N GLU A 31 5.66 7.63 4.21
CA GLU A 31 5.70 7.72 5.67
C GLU A 31 4.45 8.42 6.25
N ILE A 32 3.68 9.12 5.41
CA ILE A 32 2.44 9.77 5.81
C ILE A 32 1.32 8.72 5.95
N PRO A 33 0.46 8.83 6.99
CA PRO A 33 -0.68 7.95 7.12
C PRO A 33 -1.67 8.08 5.96
N LEU A 34 -2.15 6.96 5.42
CA LEU A 34 -3.06 6.93 4.26
C LEU A 34 -4.29 7.85 4.42
N HIS A 35 -4.88 7.86 5.63
CA HIS A 35 -6.02 8.71 5.94
C HIS A 35 -5.68 10.21 5.95
N GLU A 36 -4.45 10.60 6.28
CA GLU A 36 -4.01 12.01 6.21
C GLU A 36 -3.73 12.43 4.77
N MET A 37 -3.42 11.47 3.89
CA MET A 37 -3.23 11.74 2.45
C MET A 37 -4.56 12.02 1.73
N GLY A 38 -5.68 11.65 2.34
CA GLY A 38 -7.03 11.75 1.77
C GLY A 38 -7.57 10.44 1.22
N ILE A 39 -6.98 9.29 1.59
CA ILE A 39 -7.57 7.99 1.28
C ILE A 39 -8.77 7.76 2.20
N ASP A 40 -9.95 7.71 1.59
CA ASP A 40 -11.18 7.31 2.27
C ASP A 40 -11.32 5.78 2.37
N SER A 41 -12.31 5.30 3.13
CA SER A 41 -12.59 3.87 3.31
C SER A 41 -12.73 3.10 1.98
N LEU A 42 -13.34 3.70 0.96
CA LEU A 42 -13.50 3.07 -0.36
C LEU A 42 -12.17 2.99 -1.11
N GLY A 43 -11.39 4.08 -1.15
CA GLY A 43 -10.07 4.09 -1.76
C GLY A 43 -9.11 3.12 -1.09
N PHE A 44 -9.23 2.94 0.23
CA PHE A 44 -8.46 1.95 0.97
C PHE A 44 -8.82 0.51 0.58
N VAL A 45 -10.12 0.19 0.51
CA VAL A 45 -10.57 -1.15 0.07
C VAL A 45 -10.14 -1.42 -1.37
N GLU A 46 -10.25 -0.43 -2.26
CA GLU A 46 -9.79 -0.53 -3.64
C GLU A 46 -8.27 -0.81 -3.71
N LEU A 47 -7.46 -0.07 -2.96
CA LEU A 47 -6.01 -0.30 -2.86
C LEU A 47 -5.69 -1.74 -2.45
N LEU A 48 -6.36 -2.26 -1.41
CA LEU A 48 -6.16 -3.64 -0.96
C LEU A 48 -6.52 -4.65 -2.06
N VAL A 49 -7.67 -4.49 -2.72
CA VAL A 49 -8.11 -5.38 -3.80
C VAL A 49 -7.13 -5.37 -4.98
N ILE A 50 -6.59 -4.21 -5.33
CA ILE A 50 -5.59 -4.09 -6.39
C ILE A 50 -4.31 -4.85 -5.99
N MET A 51 -3.83 -4.67 -4.77
CA MET A 51 -2.62 -5.34 -4.27
C MET A 51 -2.79 -6.86 -4.16
N GLU A 52 -3.95 -7.32 -3.68
CA GLU A 52 -4.29 -8.75 -3.64
C GLU A 52 -4.23 -9.38 -5.03
N LYS A 53 -4.83 -8.73 -6.03
CA LYS A 53 -4.81 -9.20 -7.42
C LYS A 53 -3.41 -9.15 -8.05
N LYS A 54 -2.66 -8.07 -7.79
CA LYS A 54 -1.33 -7.83 -8.38
C LYS A 54 -0.30 -8.84 -7.89
N TYR A 55 -0.35 -9.19 -6.61
CA TYR A 55 0.61 -10.10 -5.98
C TYR A 55 0.04 -11.50 -5.72
N ASN A 56 -1.22 -11.75 -6.06
CA ASN A 56 -1.94 -12.99 -5.81
C ASN A 56 -1.90 -13.40 -4.32
N ILE A 57 -2.14 -12.42 -3.44
CA ILE A 57 -2.15 -12.58 -1.97
C ILE A 57 -3.54 -12.30 -1.40
N LYS A 58 -3.74 -12.68 -0.13
CA LYS A 58 -4.96 -12.44 0.64
C LYS A 58 -4.67 -11.53 1.83
N LEU A 59 -4.54 -10.23 1.58
CA LEU A 59 -4.28 -9.21 2.58
C LEU A 59 -5.37 -9.16 3.66
N MET A 60 -6.65 -9.21 3.25
CA MET A 60 -7.76 -9.12 4.21
C MET A 60 -7.83 -10.34 5.14
N GLU A 61 -7.37 -11.51 4.66
CA GLU A 61 -7.32 -12.75 5.45
C GLU A 61 -6.01 -12.90 6.25
N SER A 62 -5.01 -12.04 6.01
CA SER A 62 -3.68 -12.12 6.66
C SER A 62 -3.64 -11.59 8.10
N GLY A 63 -4.76 -11.06 8.61
CA GLY A 63 -4.83 -10.47 9.94
C GLY A 63 -4.22 -9.06 10.02
N LEU A 64 -4.42 -8.24 8.99
CA LEU A 64 -3.99 -6.84 8.95
C LEU A 64 -4.41 -6.08 10.22
N THR A 65 -3.42 -5.52 10.92
CA THR A 65 -3.64 -4.66 12.07
C THR A 65 -3.64 -3.19 11.66
N LYS A 66 -4.17 -2.31 12.52
CA LYS A 66 -4.15 -0.85 12.30
C LYS A 66 -2.75 -0.29 12.00
N ASN A 67 -1.70 -0.93 12.49
CA ASN A 67 -0.33 -0.48 12.26
C ASN A 67 0.18 -0.88 10.86
N ASP A 68 -0.26 -2.03 10.35
CA ASP A 68 0.17 -2.53 9.04
C ASP A 68 -0.36 -1.67 7.90
N PHE A 69 -1.57 -1.12 8.05
CA PHE A 69 -2.18 -0.24 7.03
C PHE A 69 -2.11 1.24 7.36
N LYS A 70 -1.31 1.64 8.37
CA LYS A 70 -1.21 3.05 8.74
C LYS A 70 -0.61 3.87 7.60
N THR A 71 0.52 3.42 7.06
CA THR A 71 1.30 4.11 6.01
C THR A 71 1.58 3.15 4.85
N ILE A 72 1.94 3.70 3.69
CA ILE A 72 2.34 2.89 2.53
C ILE A 72 3.53 1.98 2.88
N ARG A 73 4.49 2.52 3.64
CA ARG A 73 5.68 1.77 4.08
C ARG A 73 5.35 0.56 4.95
N SER A 74 4.45 0.71 5.92
CA SER A 74 4.00 -0.44 6.73
C SER A 74 3.31 -1.49 5.87
N LEU A 75 2.47 -1.04 4.94
CA LEU A 75 1.71 -1.93 4.08
C LEU A 75 2.62 -2.68 3.10
N SER A 76 3.66 -2.02 2.57
CA SER A 76 4.62 -2.66 1.66
C SER A 76 5.39 -3.78 2.35
N VAL A 77 5.77 -3.58 3.61
CA VAL A 77 6.43 -4.60 4.44
C VAL A 77 5.49 -5.77 4.67
N LYS A 78 4.21 -5.51 4.95
CA LYS A 78 3.23 -6.58 5.16
C LYS A 78 2.93 -7.37 3.89
N ILE A 79 2.84 -6.71 2.74
CA ILE A 79 2.69 -7.38 1.44
C ILE A 79 3.91 -8.24 1.14
N LYS A 80 5.11 -7.72 1.41
CA LYS A 80 6.36 -8.48 1.22
C LYS A 80 6.39 -9.77 2.03
N ASP A 81 5.86 -9.75 3.25
CA ASP A 81 5.77 -10.93 4.13
C ASP A 81 4.87 -12.04 3.56
N LEU A 82 4.01 -11.71 2.59
CA LEU A 82 3.03 -12.61 1.99
C LEU A 82 3.41 -13.14 0.59
N ILE A 83 4.54 -12.69 0.01
CA ILE A 83 4.99 -13.05 -1.35
C ILE A 83 6.31 -13.82 -1.37
#